data_AF-A0A3G7UBX6-F1
#
_entry.id   AF-A0A3G7UBX6-F1
#
_cell.length_a   1.000
_cell.length_b   1.000
_cell.length_c   1.000
_cell.angle_alpha   90.00
_cell.angle_beta   90.00
_cell.angle_gamma   90.00
#
_symmetry.space_group_name_H-M   'P 1'
#
loop_
_entity.id
_entity.type
_entity.pdbx_description
1 polymer ?
#
loop_
_entity_poly.entity_id
_entity_poly.type
_entity_poly.pdbx_seq_one_letter_code
_entity_poly.pdbx_strand_id
1 'polypeptide(L)'
;MFSVNNAARSSGITYQPVVENVSDTAVFATNVIFSEREKTLLSDAKLKLSNSNIIIGERHDAATARAFLIKLIEGRKVNDIYLEFPDLECDVFGGDGQVKLSAYLNEREYDALIQDSVFNEFSSDCSAITGAVDNEIPLSKLMLIARYHDVKIHLIDNLIPKSKNILDRVKERNMGMATSFNSVKGDNKGVILVGANHCNLGENSLHNLCNIPEPSIYDLSI
;
A
#
# COMPACT_ATOMS: atom_id res chain seq x y z
N MET A 1 1.10 21.13 16.85
CA MET A 1 2.46 21.62 16.51
C MET A 1 3.39 20.43 16.68
N PHE A 2 3.67 19.70 15.60
CA PHE A 2 4.55 18.54 15.68
C PHE A 2 6.00 19.03 15.72
N SER A 3 6.66 18.83 16.87
CA SER A 3 8.10 18.98 17.01
C SER A 3 8.74 17.71 16.46
N VAL A 4 9.21 17.74 15.22
CA VAL A 4 10.09 16.71 14.68
C VAL A 4 11.44 16.94 15.35
N ASN A 5 11.82 16.07 16.28
CA ASN A 5 13.13 16.12 16.90
C ASN A 5 14.19 15.92 15.83
N ASN A 6 14.81 17.03 15.46
CA ASN A 6 15.87 17.15 14.46
C ASN A 6 17.21 16.68 15.07
N ALA A 7 17.27 15.42 15.48
CA ALA A 7 18.39 14.86 16.21
C ALA A 7 18.79 13.48 15.66
N ALA A 8 19.38 13.47 14.46
CA ALA A 8 20.48 12.57 14.06
C ALA A 8 20.91 12.85 12.61
N ARG A 9 21.37 14.08 12.30
CA ARG A 9 22.27 14.30 11.16
C ARG A 9 23.70 14.01 11.62
N SER A 10 24.18 12.78 11.46
CA SER A 10 25.59 12.46 11.17
C SER A 10 25.84 10.94 11.17
N SER A 11 25.40 10.25 10.14
CA SER A 11 26.14 9.09 9.62
C SER A 11 25.95 9.10 8.12
N GLY A 12 27.02 9.38 7.39
CA GLY A 12 27.05 9.46 5.94
C GLY A 12 26.85 8.08 5.30
N ILE A 13 25.65 7.53 5.40
CA ILE A 13 25.17 6.51 4.49
C ILE A 13 24.57 7.29 3.31
N THR A 14 25.43 7.67 2.37
CA THR A 14 24.96 7.94 1.00
C THR A 14 24.31 6.66 0.52
N TYR A 15 22.97 6.66 0.46
CA TYR A 15 22.22 5.67 -0.29
C TYR A 15 22.65 5.88 -1.75
N GLN A 16 23.57 5.05 -2.23
CA GLN A 16 23.72 4.91 -3.67
C GLN A 16 22.47 4.17 -4.12
N PRO A 17 21.60 4.78 -4.96
CA PRO A 17 20.54 4.01 -5.57
C PRO A 17 21.26 2.88 -6.30
N VAL A 18 20.94 1.64 -5.95
CA VAL A 18 21.27 0.51 -6.81
C VAL A 18 20.37 0.71 -8.03
N VAL A 19 20.85 1.54 -8.96
CA VAL A 19 20.38 1.58 -10.33
C VAL A 19 20.98 0.32 -10.95
N GLU A 20 20.40 -0.83 -10.61
CA GLU A 20 20.45 -1.94 -11.55
C GLU A 20 19.82 -1.39 -12.83
N ASN A 21 20.60 -1.36 -13.91
CA ASN A 21 20.14 -0.96 -15.22
C ASN A 21 18.82 -1.69 -15.52
N VAL A 22 17.71 -0.97 -15.35
CA VAL A 22 16.38 -1.47 -15.65
C VAL A 22 16.30 -1.44 -17.16
N SER A 23 16.71 -2.54 -17.80
CA SER A 23 16.35 -2.82 -19.18
C SER A 23 14.82 -2.81 -19.28
N ASP A 24 14.27 -2.64 -20.49
CA ASP A 24 12.83 -2.56 -20.82
C ASP A 24 11.94 -3.73 -20.31
N THR A 25 12.48 -4.59 -19.48
CA THR A 25 11.79 -5.57 -18.65
C THR A 25 12.24 -5.42 -17.19
N ALA A 26 11.67 -4.44 -16.46
CA ALA A 26 11.77 -4.41 -14.99
C ALA A 26 11.05 -5.63 -14.41
N VAL A 27 11.76 -6.76 -14.25
CA VAL A 27 11.23 -7.89 -13.47
C VAL A 27 11.51 -7.56 -12.01
N PHE A 28 10.49 -7.10 -11.30
CA PHE A 28 10.56 -6.89 -9.86
C PHE A 28 10.55 -8.25 -9.15
N ALA A 29 11.69 -8.94 -9.17
CA ALA A 29 11.83 -10.24 -8.54
C ALA A 29 11.53 -10.11 -7.04
N THR A 30 10.34 -10.54 -6.63
CA THR A 30 10.05 -10.85 -5.23
C THR A 30 10.68 -12.21 -4.96
N ASN A 31 11.70 -12.29 -4.11
CA ASN A 31 12.32 -13.56 -3.69
C ASN A 31 11.38 -14.44 -2.81
N VAL A 32 10.06 -14.18 -2.85
CA VAL A 32 9.04 -14.89 -2.11
C VAL A 32 8.57 -16.09 -2.92
N ILE A 33 8.75 -17.29 -2.37
CA ILE A 33 8.26 -18.54 -2.95
C ILE A 33 6.87 -18.83 -2.37
N PHE A 34 5.85 -18.83 -3.22
CA PHE A 34 4.50 -19.22 -2.82
C PHE A 34 4.37 -20.72 -2.64
N SER A 35 3.74 -21.12 -1.54
CA SER A 35 3.15 -22.42 -1.31
C SER A 35 2.00 -22.68 -2.30
N GLU A 36 1.58 -23.94 -2.40
CA GLU A 36 0.40 -24.32 -3.20
C GLU A 36 -0.89 -23.62 -2.74
N ARG A 37 -0.99 -23.29 -1.43
CA ARG A 37 -2.11 -22.49 -0.91
C ARG A 37 -2.11 -21.11 -1.55
N GLU A 38 -1.00 -20.38 -1.49
CA GLU A 38 -0.92 -19.02 -2.04
C GLU A 38 -1.09 -19.00 -3.56
N LYS A 39 -0.57 -20.00 -4.28
CA LYS A 39 -0.83 -20.15 -5.72
C LYS A 39 -2.32 -20.33 -6.03
N THR A 40 -3.01 -21.14 -5.23
CA THR A 40 -4.46 -21.36 -5.37
C THR A 40 -5.23 -20.06 -5.10
N LEU A 41 -4.89 -19.36 -4.01
CA LEU A 41 -5.48 -18.06 -3.66
C LEU A 41 -5.23 -17.03 -4.76
N LEU A 42 -4.04 -16.99 -5.36
CA LEU A 42 -3.69 -16.06 -6.43
C LEU A 42 -4.52 -16.31 -7.68
N SER A 43 -4.75 -17.58 -8.05
CA SER A 43 -5.61 -17.96 -9.17
C SER A 43 -7.05 -17.49 -8.94
N ASP A 44 -7.58 -17.74 -7.74
CA ASP A 44 -8.92 -17.32 -7.34
C ASP A 44 -9.07 -15.78 -7.30
N ALA A 45 -8.09 -15.06 -6.75
CA ALA A 45 -8.07 -13.59 -6.72
C ALA A 45 -8.16 -12.96 -8.11
N LYS A 46 -7.44 -13.52 -9.10
CA LYS A 46 -7.51 -13.08 -10.50
C LYS A 46 -8.91 -13.23 -11.09
N LEU A 47 -9.64 -14.27 -10.71
CA LEU A 47 -11.03 -14.46 -11.16
C LEU A 47 -11.97 -13.47 -10.46
N LYS A 48 -11.83 -13.28 -9.14
CA LYS A 48 -12.71 -12.39 -8.37
C LYS A 48 -12.58 -10.91 -8.77
N LEU A 49 -11.39 -10.46 -9.13
CA LEU A 49 -11.14 -9.08 -9.57
C LEU A 49 -11.95 -8.66 -10.82
N SER A 50 -12.43 -9.62 -11.61
CA SER A 50 -13.32 -9.31 -12.75
C SER A 50 -14.70 -8.79 -12.33
N ASN A 51 -15.14 -9.10 -11.10
CA ASN A 51 -16.51 -8.84 -10.64
C ASN A 51 -16.58 -8.04 -9.33
N SER A 52 -15.53 -8.06 -8.51
CA SER A 52 -15.52 -7.43 -7.18
C SER A 52 -14.16 -6.78 -6.88
N ASN A 53 -14.19 -5.81 -5.95
CA ASN A 53 -12.99 -5.45 -5.21
C ASN A 53 -12.59 -6.64 -4.32
N ILE A 54 -11.30 -6.81 -4.10
CA ILE A 54 -10.77 -7.80 -3.16
C ILE A 54 -10.02 -7.11 -2.03
N ILE A 55 -9.93 -7.77 -0.87
CA ILE A 55 -9.11 -7.32 0.25
C ILE A 55 -7.98 -8.33 0.45
N ILE A 56 -6.75 -7.84 0.54
CA ILE A 56 -5.59 -8.61 1.00
C ILE A 56 -5.29 -8.16 2.42
N GLY A 57 -5.39 -9.10 3.36
CA GLY A 57 -4.97 -8.90 4.75
C GLY A 57 -3.48 -9.20 4.90
N GLU A 58 -2.69 -8.20 5.27
CA GLU A 58 -1.25 -8.34 5.50
C GLU A 58 -0.87 -8.44 6.97
N ARG A 59 0.26 -9.10 7.23
CA ARG A 59 1.07 -8.86 8.43
C ARG A 59 2.17 -7.90 8.01
N HIS A 60 2.28 -6.74 8.65
CA HIS A 60 3.19 -5.67 8.19
C HIS A 60 4.67 -6.06 8.20
N ASP A 61 5.05 -7.10 8.96
CA ASP A 61 6.42 -7.62 9.03
C ASP A 61 6.70 -8.77 8.04
N ALA A 62 5.79 -9.04 7.09
CA ALA A 62 5.90 -10.14 6.14
C ALA A 62 5.70 -9.69 4.68
N ALA A 63 6.61 -10.10 3.79
CA ALA A 63 6.53 -9.79 2.36
C ALA A 63 5.38 -10.50 1.62
N THR A 64 4.78 -11.57 2.16
CA THR A 64 3.86 -12.46 1.42
C THR A 64 2.69 -11.72 0.77
N ALA A 65 2.00 -10.86 1.53
CA ALA A 65 0.83 -10.13 1.04
C ALA A 65 1.19 -9.13 -0.07
N ARG A 66 2.30 -8.40 0.10
CA ARG A 66 2.79 -7.45 -0.91
C ARG A 66 3.31 -8.15 -2.15
N ALA A 67 4.00 -9.28 -1.99
CA ALA A 67 4.40 -10.12 -3.12
C ALA A 67 3.19 -10.66 -3.88
N PHE A 68 2.13 -11.05 -3.17
CA PHE A 68 0.89 -11.51 -3.78
C PHE A 68 0.22 -10.41 -4.59
N LEU A 69 0.14 -9.18 -4.06
CA LEU A 69 -0.35 -8.03 -4.78
C LEU A 69 0.51 -7.71 -6.02
N ILE A 70 1.84 -7.74 -5.90
CA ILE A 70 2.75 -7.54 -7.04
C ILE A 70 2.46 -8.56 -8.15
N LYS A 71 2.24 -9.83 -7.82
CA LYS A 71 1.89 -10.86 -8.82
C LYS A 71 0.53 -10.63 -9.48
N LEU A 72 -0.40 -9.95 -8.83
CA LEU A 72 -1.66 -9.52 -9.44
C LEU A 72 -1.45 -8.32 -10.39
N ILE A 73 -0.61 -7.36 -9.98
CA ILE A 73 -0.23 -6.19 -10.77
C ILE A 73 0.51 -6.61 -12.05
N GLU A 74 1.55 -7.45 -11.91
CA GLU A 74 2.32 -8.01 -13.04
C GLU A 74 1.42 -8.80 -14.01
N GLY A 75 0.36 -9.43 -13.48
CA GLY A 75 -0.66 -10.12 -14.26
C GLY A 75 -1.60 -9.21 -15.05
N ARG A 76 -1.45 -7.88 -14.96
CA ARG A 76 -2.28 -6.84 -15.59
C ARG A 76 -3.78 -7.04 -15.30
N LYS A 77 -4.11 -7.42 -14.06
CA LYS A 77 -5.50 -7.60 -13.59
C LYS A 77 -5.96 -6.52 -12.62
N VAL A 78 -5.05 -5.62 -12.22
CA VAL A 78 -5.30 -4.59 -11.21
C VAL A 78 -5.09 -3.24 -11.88
N ASN A 79 -6.10 -2.38 -11.85
CA ASN A 79 -6.01 -1.00 -12.32
C ASN A 79 -5.95 0.00 -11.15
N ASP A 80 -6.44 -0.41 -9.98
CA ASP A 80 -6.52 0.42 -8.79
C ASP A 80 -6.05 -0.37 -7.57
N ILE A 81 -5.20 0.23 -6.75
CA ILE A 81 -4.86 -0.25 -5.41
C ILE A 81 -5.27 0.79 -4.36
N TYR A 82 -5.78 0.30 -3.24
CA TYR A 82 -6.21 1.12 -2.11
C TYR A 82 -5.37 0.70 -0.90
N LEU A 83 -4.61 1.63 -0.34
CA LEU A 83 -3.60 1.35 0.68
C LEU A 83 -4.02 1.92 2.04
N GLU A 84 -3.79 1.15 3.10
CA GLU A 84 -3.85 1.62 4.50
C GLU A 84 -2.72 2.61 4.80
N PHE A 85 -2.77 3.78 4.17
CA PHE A 85 -1.86 4.90 4.40
C PHE A 85 -2.64 6.22 4.23
N PRO A 86 -2.41 7.23 5.09
CA PRO A 86 -3.17 8.47 5.04
C PRO A 86 -2.78 9.30 3.80
N ASP A 87 -3.77 9.92 3.16
CA ASP A 87 -3.54 10.80 2.01
C ASP A 87 -3.08 12.20 2.46
N LEU A 88 -1.80 12.29 2.81
CA LEU A 88 -1.15 13.50 3.27
C LEU A 88 -0.95 14.50 2.11
N GLU A 89 -0.80 15.77 2.46
CA GLU A 89 -0.31 16.80 1.52
C GLU A 89 1.20 16.63 1.30
N CYS A 90 1.66 16.98 0.09
CA CYS A 90 3.06 16.78 -0.29
C CYS A 90 4.03 17.74 0.42
N ASP A 91 3.56 18.83 1.04
CA ASP A 91 4.39 19.74 1.84
C ASP A 91 5.08 19.04 3.02
N VAL A 92 4.47 17.97 3.54
CA VAL A 92 5.07 17.09 4.55
C VAL A 92 6.40 16.49 4.06
N PHE A 93 6.58 16.37 2.76
CA PHE A 93 7.76 15.80 2.09
C PHE A 93 8.47 16.84 1.20
N GLY A 94 8.37 18.13 1.55
CA GLY A 94 9.04 19.22 0.82
C GLY A 94 8.40 19.59 -0.54
N GLY A 95 7.19 19.11 -0.83
CA GLY A 95 6.42 19.41 -2.04
C GLY A 95 5.41 20.56 -1.89
N ASP A 96 4.50 20.66 -2.87
CA ASP A 96 3.40 21.64 -2.84
C ASP A 96 2.29 21.20 -1.86
N GLY A 97 1.99 22.04 -0.88
CA GLY A 97 0.98 21.78 0.16
C GLY A 97 -0.47 21.75 -0.32
N GLN A 98 -0.74 22.03 -1.60
CA GLN A 98 -2.08 21.89 -2.17
C GLN A 98 -2.33 20.51 -2.80
N VAL A 99 -1.28 19.71 -3.00
CA VAL A 99 -1.37 18.45 -3.72
C VAL A 99 -1.36 17.27 -2.75
N LYS A 100 -2.39 16.41 -2.85
CA LYS A 100 -2.46 15.14 -2.12
C LYS A 100 -1.46 14.14 -2.67
N LEU A 101 -0.86 13.34 -1.80
CA LEU A 101 0.16 12.36 -2.16
C LEU A 101 -0.36 11.34 -3.20
N SER A 102 -1.62 10.90 -3.08
CA SER A 102 -2.25 10.02 -4.08
C SER A 102 -2.30 10.66 -5.48
N ALA A 103 -2.71 11.93 -5.57
CA ALA A 103 -2.73 12.68 -6.83
C ALA A 103 -1.32 12.87 -7.38
N TYR A 104 -0.37 13.27 -6.52
CA TYR A 104 1.04 13.43 -6.86
C TYR A 104 1.65 12.16 -7.48
N LEU A 105 1.38 10.99 -6.88
CA LEU A 105 1.84 9.68 -7.38
C LEU A 105 1.21 9.32 -8.73
N ASN A 106 -0.08 9.59 -8.90
CA ASN A 106 -0.84 9.19 -10.09
C ASN A 106 -0.59 10.09 -11.31
N GLU A 107 -0.10 11.32 -11.12
CA GLU A 107 0.27 12.24 -12.20
C GLU A 107 1.65 11.96 -12.80
N ARG A 108 2.42 11.04 -12.19
CA ARG A 108 3.80 10.73 -12.61
C ARG A 108 3.91 9.28 -13.08
N GLU A 109 4.74 9.12 -14.10
CA GLU A 109 5.22 7.80 -14.54
C GLU A 109 6.41 7.35 -13.70
N TYR A 110 6.75 6.07 -13.79
CA TYR A 110 7.82 5.44 -13.01
C TYR A 110 9.17 6.18 -13.10
N ASP A 111 9.63 6.51 -14.31
CA ASP A 111 10.94 7.14 -14.52
C ASP A 111 11.04 8.53 -13.88
N ALA A 112 9.92 9.26 -13.85
CA ALA A 112 9.85 10.56 -13.18
C ALA A 112 9.91 10.38 -11.66
N LEU A 113 9.20 9.39 -11.11
CA LEU A 113 9.14 9.15 -9.67
C LEU A 113 10.48 8.74 -9.07
N ILE A 114 11.26 7.89 -9.74
CA ILE A 114 12.56 7.43 -9.21
C ILE A 114 13.60 8.56 -9.13
N GLN A 115 13.41 9.63 -9.90
CA GLN A 115 14.30 10.81 -9.90
C GLN A 115 13.78 11.93 -9.01
N ASP A 116 12.55 11.85 -8.52
CA ASP A 116 11.90 12.93 -7.78
C ASP A 116 12.32 12.95 -6.31
N SER A 117 12.79 14.11 -5.83
CA SER A 117 13.23 14.30 -4.45
C SER A 117 12.10 14.12 -3.43
N VAL A 118 10.87 14.52 -3.75
CA VAL A 118 9.71 14.38 -2.86
C VAL A 118 9.38 12.91 -2.64
N PHE A 119 9.42 12.10 -3.71
CA PHE A 119 9.21 10.66 -3.60
C PHE A 119 10.34 9.97 -2.82
N ASN A 120 11.59 10.41 -3.02
CA ASN A 120 12.74 9.87 -2.29
C ASN A 120 12.66 10.16 -0.78
N GLU A 121 12.23 11.37 -0.38
CA GLU A 121 12.00 11.73 1.01
C GLU A 121 10.87 10.89 1.63
N PHE A 122 9.73 10.81 0.94
CA PHE A 122 8.62 9.96 1.33
C PHE A 122 9.03 8.47 1.50
N SER A 123 9.76 7.92 0.53
CA SER A 123 10.21 6.53 0.56
C SER A 123 11.10 6.25 1.77
N SER A 124 11.97 7.20 2.13
CA SER A 124 12.82 7.11 3.33
C SER A 124 11.96 7.09 4.60
N ASP A 125 10.98 7.99 4.71
CA ASP A 125 10.09 8.07 5.87
C ASP A 125 9.20 6.83 6.01
N CYS A 126 8.64 6.30 4.91
CA CYS A 126 7.91 5.04 4.93
C CYS A 126 8.76 3.91 5.50
N SER A 127 10.02 3.78 5.05
CA SER A 127 10.92 2.74 5.52
C SER A 127 11.26 2.90 7.01
N ALA A 128 11.32 4.14 7.51
CA ALA A 128 11.53 4.44 8.92
C ALA A 128 10.31 4.14 9.80
N ILE A 129 9.09 4.33 9.25
CA ILE A 129 7.82 4.08 9.96
C ILE A 129 7.48 2.60 10.00
N THR A 130 7.69 1.86 8.90
CA THR A 130 7.39 0.41 8.85
C THR A 130 8.50 -0.42 9.47
N GLY A 131 9.71 0.13 9.59
CA GLY A 131 10.89 -0.56 10.11
C GLY A 131 11.31 -1.65 9.13
N ALA A 132 12.17 -1.30 8.17
CA ALA A 132 12.68 -2.27 7.20
C ALA A 132 13.35 -3.47 7.91
N VAL A 133 12.66 -4.62 7.90
CA VAL A 133 13.22 -5.92 8.28
C VAL A 133 13.57 -6.68 7.00
N ASP A 134 14.61 -7.50 7.01
CA ASP A 134 15.15 -8.23 5.85
C ASP A 134 14.13 -9.07 5.03
N ASN A 135 12.90 -9.26 5.54
CA ASN A 135 11.81 -10.02 4.92
C ASN A 135 10.59 -9.16 4.51
N GLU A 136 10.75 -7.83 4.38
CA GLU A 136 9.68 -6.91 3.95
C GLU A 136 9.86 -6.48 2.49
N ILE A 137 8.75 -6.27 1.78
CA ILE A 137 8.72 -5.46 0.55
C ILE A 137 8.26 -4.07 0.96
N PRO A 138 9.10 -3.02 0.93
CA PRO A 138 8.71 -1.68 1.36
C PRO A 138 7.49 -1.14 0.61
N LEU A 139 6.65 -0.36 1.28
CA LEU A 139 5.46 0.24 0.67
C LEU A 139 5.82 1.13 -0.54
N SER A 140 6.92 1.88 -0.46
CA SER A 140 7.41 2.70 -1.56
C SER A 140 7.81 1.87 -2.79
N LYS A 141 8.40 0.68 -2.59
CA LYS A 141 8.69 -0.26 -3.67
C LYS A 141 7.41 -0.76 -4.33
N LEU A 142 6.38 -1.12 -3.54
CA LEU A 142 5.07 -1.49 -4.09
C LEU A 142 4.46 -0.34 -4.92
N MET A 143 4.55 0.91 -4.44
CA MET A 143 4.05 2.08 -5.16
C MET A 143 4.77 2.28 -6.50
N LEU A 144 6.11 2.16 -6.53
CA LEU A 144 6.87 2.21 -7.79
C LEU A 144 6.43 1.13 -8.78
N ILE A 145 6.26 -0.10 -8.31
CA ILE A 145 5.79 -1.22 -9.16
C ILE A 145 4.40 -0.93 -9.70
N ALA A 146 3.50 -0.43 -8.86
CA ALA A 146 2.16 -0.05 -9.29
C ALA A 146 2.22 1.02 -10.40
N ARG A 147 3.02 2.08 -10.23
CA ARG A 147 3.17 3.14 -11.24
C ARG A 147 3.85 2.66 -12.52
N TYR A 148 4.83 1.75 -12.43
CA TYR A 148 5.44 1.11 -13.61
C TYR A 148 4.41 0.35 -14.46
N HIS A 149 3.38 -0.20 -13.82
CA HIS A 149 2.29 -0.93 -14.48
C HIS A 149 1.02 -0.09 -14.70
N ASP A 150 1.13 1.24 -14.64
CA ASP A 150 0.01 2.19 -14.81
C ASP A 150 -1.15 1.99 -13.82
N VAL A 151 -0.90 1.34 -12.69
CA VAL A 151 -1.88 1.11 -11.63
C VAL A 151 -2.05 2.38 -10.82
N LYS A 152 -3.30 2.81 -10.63
CA LYS A 152 -3.66 3.95 -9.79
C LYS A 152 -3.54 3.60 -8.33
N ILE A 153 -2.99 4.54 -7.56
CA ILE A 153 -2.76 4.39 -6.13
C ILE A 153 -3.71 5.33 -5.39
N HIS A 154 -4.49 4.75 -4.48
CA HIS A 154 -5.41 5.47 -3.61
C HIS A 154 -4.99 5.25 -2.15
N LEU A 155 -4.83 6.34 -1.40
CA LEU A 155 -4.46 6.31 0.01
C LEU A 155 -5.74 6.54 0.82
N ILE A 156 -6.20 5.54 1.55
CA ILE A 156 -7.56 5.54 2.12
C ILE A 156 -7.61 5.67 3.63
N ASP A 157 -6.47 5.67 4.31
CA ASP A 157 -6.44 5.66 5.76
C ASP A 157 -6.69 7.03 6.41
N ASN A 158 -7.06 7.01 7.68
CA ASN A 158 -7.38 8.18 8.48
C ASN A 158 -6.54 8.25 9.77
N LEU A 159 -6.20 9.48 10.16
CA LEU A 159 -5.46 9.73 11.38
C LEU A 159 -6.36 9.49 12.60
N ILE A 160 -6.01 8.48 13.41
CA ILE A 160 -6.72 8.15 14.65
C ILE A 160 -5.93 8.60 15.88
N PRO A 161 -6.53 9.35 16.83
CA PRO A 161 -5.89 9.70 18.09
C PRO A 161 -5.42 8.47 18.88
N LYS A 162 -4.16 8.52 19.37
CA LYS A 162 -3.55 7.42 20.15
C LYS A 162 -4.16 7.22 21.54
N SER A 163 -5.00 8.15 22.02
CA SER A 163 -5.62 8.11 23.35
C SER A 163 -6.73 7.07 23.52
N LYS A 164 -7.24 6.49 22.42
CA LYS A 164 -8.27 5.45 22.44
C LYS A 164 -7.67 4.06 22.62
N ASN A 165 -8.45 3.11 23.15
CA ASN A 165 -8.03 1.71 23.21
C ASN A 165 -7.90 1.10 21.81
N ILE A 166 -7.13 0.01 21.68
CA ILE A 166 -6.79 -0.57 20.38
C ILE A 166 -8.01 -1.00 19.56
N LEU A 167 -9.02 -1.59 20.19
CA LEU A 167 -10.20 -2.10 19.47
C LEU A 167 -11.03 -0.96 18.88
N ASP A 168 -11.27 0.10 19.66
CA ASP A 168 -12.02 1.27 19.18
C ASP A 168 -11.24 2.02 18.10
N ARG A 169 -9.90 2.04 18.20
CA ARG A 169 -9.05 2.60 17.14
C ARG A 169 -9.22 1.85 15.83
N VAL A 170 -9.20 0.52 15.83
CA VAL A 170 -9.34 -0.26 14.59
C VAL A 170 -10.75 -0.10 13.99
N LYS A 171 -11.80 -0.06 14.82
CA LYS A 171 -13.18 0.20 14.36
C LYS A 171 -13.31 1.57 13.70
N GLU A 172 -12.81 2.62 14.34
CA GLU A 172 -12.86 3.98 13.80
C GLU A 172 -12.01 4.14 12.54
N ARG A 173 -10.86 3.45 12.48
CA ARG A 173 -10.02 3.38 11.29
C ARG A 173 -10.73 2.66 10.14
N ASN A 174 -11.42 1.56 10.42
CA ASN A 174 -12.26 0.87 9.44
C ASN A 174 -13.37 1.76 8.88
N MET A 175 -14.06 2.52 9.74
CA MET A 175 -15.10 3.46 9.28
C MET A 175 -14.53 4.58 8.41
N GLY A 176 -13.38 5.15 8.80
CA GLY A 176 -12.69 6.18 8.02
C GLY A 176 -12.21 5.64 6.67
N MET A 177 -11.51 4.50 6.67
CA MET A 177 -11.07 3.82 5.46
C MET A 177 -12.21 3.47 4.52
N ALA A 178 -13.32 2.93 5.04
CA ALA A 178 -14.48 2.63 4.22
C ALA A 178 -15.09 3.90 3.60
N THR A 179 -15.12 5.01 4.34
CA THR A 179 -15.61 6.31 3.83
C THR A 179 -14.73 6.80 2.69
N SER A 180 -13.41 6.84 2.90
CA SER A 180 -12.44 7.23 1.88
C SER A 180 -12.53 6.32 0.65
N PHE A 181 -12.46 5.00 0.83
CA PHE A 181 -12.60 4.01 -0.23
C PHE A 181 -13.87 4.21 -1.05
N ASN A 182 -15.04 4.31 -0.39
CA ASN A 182 -16.32 4.48 -1.08
C ASN A 182 -16.40 5.80 -1.86
N SER A 183 -15.68 6.84 -1.42
CA SER A 183 -15.64 8.13 -2.12
C SER A 183 -14.77 8.13 -3.39
N VAL A 184 -13.70 7.31 -3.43
CA VAL A 184 -12.72 7.32 -4.54
C VAL A 184 -12.87 6.13 -5.51
N LYS A 185 -13.40 5.00 -5.06
CA LYS A 185 -13.47 3.76 -5.87
C LYS A 185 -14.35 3.90 -7.12
N GLY A 186 -15.39 4.73 -7.08
CA GLY A 186 -16.44 4.76 -8.09
C GLY A 186 -16.99 3.35 -8.42
N ASP A 187 -17.01 3.02 -9.71
CA ASP A 187 -17.33 1.68 -10.22
C ASP A 187 -16.09 0.79 -10.43
N ASN A 188 -14.89 1.33 -10.17
CA ASN A 188 -13.63 0.63 -10.41
C ASN A 188 -13.49 -0.57 -9.47
N LYS A 189 -12.79 -1.58 -9.99
CA LYS A 189 -12.40 -2.78 -9.25
C LYS A 189 -10.91 -2.75 -9.03
N GLY A 190 -10.49 -3.09 -7.83
CA GLY A 190 -9.10 -3.06 -7.42
C GLY A 190 -8.85 -3.89 -6.19
N VAL A 191 -7.65 -3.70 -5.65
CA VAL A 191 -7.17 -4.43 -4.48
C VAL A 191 -7.02 -3.48 -3.30
N ILE A 192 -7.66 -3.80 -2.19
CA ILE A 192 -7.45 -3.12 -0.92
C ILE A 192 -6.38 -3.89 -0.14
N LEU A 193 -5.25 -3.26 0.18
CA LEU A 193 -4.20 -3.83 1.02
C LEU A 193 -4.26 -3.16 2.40
N VAL A 194 -4.58 -3.96 3.43
CA VAL A 194 -4.71 -3.51 4.82
C VAL A 194 -4.10 -4.54 5.77
N GLY A 195 -3.76 -4.14 6.99
CA GLY A 195 -3.42 -5.07 8.06
C GLY A 195 -4.57 -6.04 8.34
N ALA A 196 -4.28 -7.32 8.53
CA ALA A 196 -5.30 -8.38 8.65
C ALA A 196 -6.31 -8.18 9.80
N ASN A 197 -5.96 -7.40 10.82
CA ASN A 197 -6.86 -7.01 11.90
C ASN A 197 -8.10 -6.24 11.41
N HIS A 198 -8.02 -5.56 10.26
CA HIS A 198 -9.13 -4.84 9.65
C HIS A 198 -10.21 -5.77 9.09
N CYS A 199 -9.90 -7.05 8.87
CA CYS A 199 -10.81 -8.03 8.28
C CYS A 199 -11.69 -8.75 9.32
N ASN A 200 -11.29 -8.75 10.60
CA ASN A 200 -11.80 -9.67 11.63
C ASN A 200 -12.46 -8.95 12.83
N LEU A 201 -13.50 -8.15 12.58
CA LEU A 201 -14.22 -7.34 13.59
C LEU A 201 -15.77 -7.44 13.52
N GLY A 202 -16.31 -8.54 12.98
CA GLY A 202 -17.75 -8.72 12.81
C GLY A 202 -18.35 -7.68 11.86
N GLU A 203 -19.46 -7.04 12.25
CA GLU A 203 -20.10 -5.99 11.44
C GLU A 203 -19.19 -4.79 11.15
N ASN A 204 -18.17 -4.57 12.00
CA ASN A 204 -17.20 -3.50 11.82
C ASN A 204 -15.97 -3.92 10.99
N SER A 205 -15.95 -5.13 10.43
CA SER A 205 -14.91 -5.52 9.48
C SER A 205 -14.94 -4.64 8.24
N LEU A 206 -13.78 -4.30 7.70
CA LEU A 206 -13.66 -3.39 6.55
C LEU A 206 -14.47 -3.88 5.34
N HIS A 207 -14.48 -5.19 5.09
CA HIS A 207 -15.23 -5.77 3.98
C HIS A 207 -16.74 -5.50 4.09
N ASN A 208 -17.32 -5.58 5.29
CA ASN A 208 -18.74 -5.29 5.51
C ASN A 208 -19.05 -3.82 5.24
N LEU A 209 -18.21 -2.92 5.75
CA LEU A 209 -18.38 -1.47 5.54
C LEU A 209 -18.17 -1.06 4.07
N CYS A 210 -17.40 -1.85 3.31
CA CYS A 210 -17.14 -1.62 1.89
C CYS A 210 -18.09 -2.39 0.96
N ASN A 211 -19.04 -3.16 1.50
CA ASN A 211 -19.90 -4.08 0.74
C ASN A 211 -19.10 -5.06 -0.16
N ILE A 212 -17.98 -5.57 0.36
CA ILE A 212 -17.14 -6.57 -0.31
C ILE A 212 -17.49 -7.94 0.27
N PRO A 213 -17.88 -8.92 -0.56
CA PRO A 213 -18.32 -10.21 -0.06
C PRO A 213 -17.14 -10.98 0.55
N GLU A 214 -17.39 -11.68 1.65
CA GLU A 214 -16.38 -12.41 2.43
C GLU A 214 -15.45 -13.33 1.61
N PRO A 215 -15.93 -14.05 0.56
CA PRO A 215 -15.03 -14.81 -0.31
C PRO A 215 -13.95 -13.98 -1.01
N SER A 216 -14.08 -12.66 -1.09
CA SER A 216 -13.11 -11.75 -1.72
C SER A 216 -12.02 -11.26 -0.75
N ILE A 217 -11.90 -11.89 0.43
CA ILE A 217 -10.88 -11.60 1.42
C ILE A 217 -9.79 -12.66 1.36
N TYR A 218 -8.55 -12.21 1.20
CA TYR A 218 -7.35 -13.04 1.14
C TYR A 218 -6.48 -12.73 2.35
N ASP A 219 -6.67 -13.50 3.42
CA ASP A 219 -5.82 -13.41 4.60
C ASP A 219 -4.49 -14.13 4.37
N LEU A 220 -3.44 -13.32 4.25
CA LEU A 220 -2.05 -13.71 4.04
C LEU A 220 -1.18 -13.33 5.25
N SER A 221 -1.79 -13.15 6.43
CA SER A 221 -1.08 -12.83 7.67
C SER A 221 -0.48 -14.04 8.40
N ILE A 222 -0.81 -15.25 7.94
CA ILE A 222 -0.35 -16.53 8.48
C ILE A 222 1.15 -16.69 8.20
#